data_AF-A0A7H9E062-F1
#
_entry.id   AF-A0A7H9E062-F1
#
_cell.length_a   1.000
_cell.length_b   1.000
_cell.length_c   1.000
_cell.angle_alpha   90.00
_cell.angle_beta   90.00
_cell.angle_gamma   90.00
#
_symmetry.space_group_name_H-M   'P 1'
#
loop_
_entity.id
_entity.type
_entity.pdbx_description
1 polymer ?
#
loop_
_entity_poly.entity_id
_entity_poly.type
_entity_poly.pdbx_seq_one_letter_code
_entity_poly.pdbx_strand_id
1 'polypeptide(L)'
;MFDILDGFTIASVNVTCPEVDDCHCLKSCNGFSMDNLSLVRATPLEQNIDSEGEAYSMRFTSSSLDEAAHIQEKLLDIVVKKDETVEDLGIALVSASLHEILTSESILYIGDENTDAYAHERELYVSGLKETSKYKEGSNDNTIVITAKNNASGCTVNLTLNKAKAAEA
;
A
#
# COMPACT_ATOMS: atom_id res chain seq x y z
N MET A 1 -8.28 -9.98 -16.23
CA MET A 1 -7.85 -9.00 -15.22
C MET A 1 -9.12 -8.37 -14.68
N PHE A 2 -9.16 -7.98 -13.41
CA PHE A 2 -10.33 -7.30 -12.84
C PHE A 2 -10.53 -5.97 -13.58
N ASP A 3 -11.54 -5.88 -14.45
CA ASP A 3 -11.72 -4.76 -15.39
C ASP A 3 -11.71 -3.39 -14.69
N ILE A 4 -12.16 -3.35 -13.44
CA ILE A 4 -12.27 -2.11 -12.66
C ILE A 4 -10.94 -1.58 -12.12
N LEU A 5 -9.89 -2.41 -12.07
CA LEU A 5 -8.54 -2.00 -11.71
C LEU A 5 -7.63 -1.87 -12.94
N ASP A 6 -8.19 -2.02 -14.14
CA ASP A 6 -7.44 -1.85 -15.38
C ASP A 6 -6.98 -0.40 -15.57
N GLY A 7 -5.74 -0.28 -16.03
CA GLY A 7 -5.05 1.00 -16.23
C GLY A 7 -4.52 1.67 -14.96
N PHE A 8 -4.89 1.22 -13.75
CA PHE A 8 -4.37 1.78 -12.49
C PHE A 8 -2.97 1.23 -12.20
N THR A 9 -1.96 2.08 -12.40
CA THR A 9 -0.55 1.67 -12.31
C THR A 9 0.22 2.37 -11.20
N ILE A 10 -0.38 3.36 -10.52
CA ILE A 10 0.27 4.12 -9.45
C ILE A 10 -0.58 4.05 -8.19
N ALA A 11 0.05 3.86 -7.03
CA ALA A 11 -0.60 3.87 -5.73
C ALA A 11 0.07 4.85 -4.75
N SER A 12 -0.76 5.53 -3.96
CA SER A 12 -0.38 6.22 -2.73
C SER A 12 -1.21 5.67 -1.59
N VAL A 13 -0.63 5.52 -0.41
CA VAL A 13 -1.31 5.02 0.79
C VAL A 13 -0.98 5.88 1.99
N ASN A 14 -1.97 6.13 2.83
CA ASN A 14 -1.79 6.72 4.15
C ASN A 14 -2.56 5.92 5.20
N VAL A 15 -1.87 5.53 6.27
CA VAL A 15 -2.44 4.80 7.41
C VAL A 15 -2.39 5.66 8.65
N THR A 16 -3.55 5.84 9.28
CA THR A 16 -3.70 6.55 10.54
C THR A 16 -4.32 5.61 11.56
N CYS A 17 -3.61 5.37 12.66
CA CYS A 17 -4.10 4.58 13.78
C CYS A 17 -4.31 5.50 14.99
N PRO A 18 -5.35 5.27 15.82
CA PRO A 18 -5.50 6.02 17.05
C PRO A 18 -4.27 5.80 17.94
N GLU A 19 -3.81 6.88 18.57
CA GLU A 19 -2.80 6.77 19.63
C GLU A 19 -3.43 6.05 20.80
N VAL A 20 -2.96 4.84 21.09
CA VAL A 20 -3.36 4.10 22.28
C VAL A 20 -2.25 4.28 23.32
N ASP A 21 -2.57 4.93 24.43
CA ASP A 21 -1.58 5.34 25.44
C ASP A 21 -0.75 4.18 26.00
N ASP A 22 -1.34 2.98 26.07
CA ASP A 22 -0.73 1.76 26.63
C ASP A 22 -0.14 0.78 25.59
N CYS A 23 -0.22 1.09 24.29
CA CYS A 23 0.30 0.18 23.25
C CYS A 23 1.46 0.83 22.52
N HIS A 24 2.67 0.68 23.08
CA HIS A 24 3.93 1.15 22.48
C HIS A 24 4.08 0.72 21.01
N CYS A 25 3.52 -0.44 20.62
CA CYS A 25 3.53 -0.92 19.23
C CYS A 25 2.70 -0.04 18.28
N LEU A 26 1.56 0.50 18.72
CA LEU A 26 0.67 1.30 17.87
C LEU A 26 1.17 2.74 17.67
N LYS A 27 1.96 3.27 18.60
CA LYS A 27 2.60 4.59 18.47
C LYS A 27 3.57 4.64 17.27
N SER A 28 4.28 3.55 17.01
CA SER A 28 5.16 3.40 15.83
C SER A 28 4.41 3.21 14.50
N CYS A 29 3.11 2.88 14.57
CA CYS A 29 2.27 2.64 13.39
C CYS A 29 1.56 3.91 12.88
N ASN A 30 1.57 5.00 13.65
CA ASN A 30 0.92 6.24 13.23
C ASN A 30 1.76 6.99 12.19
N GLY A 31 1.10 7.58 11.18
CA GLY A 31 1.77 8.35 10.12
C GLY A 31 2.56 7.50 9.11
N PHE A 32 2.09 6.29 8.78
CA PHE A 32 2.66 5.54 7.66
C PHE A 32 2.08 6.05 6.35
N SER A 33 2.90 6.71 5.54
CA SER A 33 2.50 7.16 4.22
C SER A 33 3.56 6.82 3.18
N MET A 34 3.11 6.40 2.00
CA MET A 34 3.94 6.18 0.83
C MET A 34 3.23 6.77 -0.38
N ASP A 35 3.97 7.43 -1.25
CA ASP A 35 3.41 8.13 -2.39
C ASP A 35 4.01 7.67 -3.71
N ASN A 36 3.17 7.65 -4.74
CA ASN A 36 3.56 7.43 -6.13
C ASN A 36 4.33 6.13 -6.40
N LEU A 37 3.91 5.03 -5.75
CA LEU A 37 4.47 3.70 -5.98
C LEU A 37 3.95 3.12 -7.29
N SER A 38 4.83 2.49 -8.06
CA SER A 38 4.51 1.90 -9.36
C SER A 38 4.10 0.44 -9.22
N LEU A 39 3.05 0.04 -9.94
CA LEU A 39 2.58 -1.33 -9.97
C LEU A 39 3.66 -2.24 -10.56
N VAL A 40 4.06 -3.25 -9.79
CA VAL A 40 5.01 -4.29 -10.21
C VAL A 40 4.27 -5.54 -10.65
N ARG A 41 3.23 -5.90 -9.90
CA ARG A 41 2.52 -7.17 -10.09
C ARG A 41 1.09 -7.07 -9.58
N ALA A 42 0.17 -7.64 -10.34
CA ALA A 42 -1.18 -7.96 -9.90
C ALA A 42 -1.41 -9.46 -10.07
N THR A 43 -1.83 -10.13 -9.02
CA THR A 43 -2.05 -11.59 -9.01
C THR A 43 -3.46 -11.89 -8.51
N PRO A 44 -4.27 -12.67 -9.25
CA PRO A 44 -5.51 -13.18 -8.71
C PRO A 44 -5.19 -14.13 -7.55
N LEU A 45 -5.87 -13.96 -6.43
CA LEU A 45 -5.79 -14.90 -5.32
C LEU A 45 -6.79 -16.02 -5.59
N GLU A 46 -6.33 -17.27 -5.60
CA GLU A 46 -7.23 -18.42 -5.61
C GLU A 46 -8.17 -18.31 -4.41
N GLN A 47 -9.46 -18.61 -4.63
CA GLN A 47 -10.54 -18.46 -3.65
C GLN A 47 -10.11 -18.97 -2.27
N ASN A 48 -9.69 -18.06 -1.40
CA ASN A 48 -9.39 -18.38 -0.03
C ASN A 48 -10.72 -18.36 0.72
N ILE A 49 -11.00 -19.43 1.46
CA ILE A 49 -12.32 -19.87 1.93
C ILE A 49 -13.05 -18.80 2.78
N ASP A 50 -12.34 -17.78 3.27
CA ASP A 50 -12.87 -16.69 4.09
C ASP A 50 -13.30 -15.44 3.29
N SER A 51 -13.00 -15.39 1.99
CA SER A 51 -13.36 -14.27 1.10
C SER A 51 -14.36 -14.76 0.06
N GLU A 52 -15.65 -14.64 0.34
CA GLU A 52 -16.68 -14.85 -0.68
C GLU A 52 -16.47 -13.82 -1.81
N GLY A 53 -15.84 -14.21 -2.91
CA GLY A 53 -15.65 -13.36 -4.09
C GLY A 53 -14.28 -13.50 -4.78
N GLU A 54 -14.15 -12.85 -5.93
CA GLU A 54 -12.87 -12.72 -6.63
C GLU A 54 -11.97 -11.73 -5.87
N ALA A 55 -10.77 -12.16 -5.48
CA ALA A 55 -9.79 -11.35 -4.78
C ALA A 55 -8.49 -11.23 -5.57
N TYR A 56 -7.81 -10.09 -5.44
CA TYR A 56 -6.57 -9.79 -6.11
C TYR A 56 -5.56 -9.22 -5.12
N SER A 57 -4.32 -9.66 -5.23
CA SER A 57 -3.17 -9.04 -4.58
C SER A 57 -2.45 -8.15 -5.59
N MET A 58 -2.23 -6.89 -5.24
CA MET A 58 -1.46 -5.95 -6.04
C MET A 58 -0.25 -5.46 -5.25
N ARG A 59 0.91 -5.46 -5.91
CA ARG A 59 2.20 -5.04 -5.37
C ARG A 59 2.69 -3.79 -6.07
N PHE A 60 2.99 -2.77 -5.30
CA PHE A 60 3.57 -1.51 -5.77
C PHE A 60 4.92 -1.26 -5.10
N THR A 61 5.85 -0.62 -5.83
CA THR A 61 7.17 -0.27 -5.30
C THR A 61 7.65 1.10 -5.76
N SER A 62 8.63 1.68 -5.06
CA SER A 62 9.29 2.92 -5.49
C SER A 62 10.04 2.68 -6.81
N SER A 63 9.86 3.58 -7.78
CA SER A 63 10.46 3.46 -9.12
C SER A 63 11.83 4.13 -9.27
N SER A 64 12.47 4.59 -8.18
CA SER A 64 13.70 5.36 -8.27
C SER A 64 14.95 4.49 -8.38
N LEU A 65 15.58 4.54 -9.56
CA LEU A 65 16.96 4.12 -9.85
C LEU A 65 18.00 5.21 -9.45
N ASP A 66 17.74 6.01 -8.42
CA ASP A 66 18.76 6.98 -7.97
C ASP A 66 19.81 6.25 -7.14
N GLU A 67 20.91 5.87 -7.80
CA GLU A 67 22.06 5.11 -7.27
C GLU A 67 22.89 5.90 -6.23
N ALA A 68 22.45 7.06 -5.77
CA ALA A 68 23.25 7.94 -4.92
C ALA A 68 22.64 8.12 -3.52
N ALA A 69 23.18 7.33 -2.59
CA ALA A 69 23.08 7.44 -1.12
C ALA A 69 21.78 6.92 -0.48
N HIS A 70 21.87 5.73 0.12
CA HIS A 70 20.85 5.06 0.95
C HIS A 70 19.66 4.50 0.16
N ILE A 71 19.69 3.19 -0.10
CA ILE A 71 18.57 2.48 -0.74
C ILE A 71 17.33 2.64 0.15
N GLN A 72 16.38 3.42 -0.33
CA GLN A 72 15.03 3.52 0.22
C GLN A 72 14.09 2.68 -0.63
N GLU A 73 13.94 1.41 -0.28
CA GLU A 73 12.93 0.56 -0.89
C GLU A 73 11.60 0.78 -0.17
N LYS A 74 10.55 1.03 -0.96
CA LYS A 74 9.18 1.10 -0.48
C LYS A 74 8.38 0.03 -1.19
N LEU A 75 7.67 -0.78 -0.42
CA LEU A 75 6.81 -1.83 -0.90
C LEU A 75 5.42 -1.68 -0.29
N LEU A 76 4.41 -1.72 -1.15
CA LEU A 76 3.01 -1.75 -0.78
C LEU A 76 2.36 -2.96 -1.41
N ASP A 77 1.90 -3.89 -0.58
CA ASP A 77 1.03 -4.98 -0.98
C ASP A 77 -0.39 -4.70 -0.50
N ILE A 78 -1.35 -4.67 -1.42
CA ILE A 78 -2.78 -4.56 -1.09
C ILE A 78 -3.52 -5.82 -1.53
N VAL A 79 -4.55 -6.16 -0.77
CA VAL A 79 -5.54 -7.16 -1.19
C VAL A 79 -6.88 -6.46 -1.34
N VAL A 80 -7.44 -6.58 -2.54
CA VAL A 80 -8.74 -6.05 -2.89
C VAL A 80 -9.64 -7.20 -3.34
N LYS A 81 -10.93 -7.10 -3.02
CA LYS A 81 -11.94 -8.07 -3.46
C LYS A 81 -13.07 -7.37 -4.21
N LYS A 82 -13.77 -8.09 -5.07
CA LYS A 82 -15.08 -7.64 -5.54
C LYS A 82 -16.06 -7.63 -4.38
N ASP A 83 -16.82 -6.56 -4.23
CA ASP A 83 -17.89 -6.46 -3.25
C ASP A 83 -19.06 -5.69 -3.85
N GLU A 84 -20.08 -6.42 -4.31
CA GLU A 84 -21.25 -5.83 -4.98
C GLU A 84 -22.17 -5.05 -4.02
N THR A 85 -21.91 -5.11 -2.72
CA THR A 85 -22.63 -4.31 -1.71
C THR A 85 -22.10 -2.89 -1.59
N VAL A 86 -20.99 -2.59 -2.27
CA VAL A 86 -20.29 -1.31 -2.25
C VAL A 86 -20.72 -0.49 -3.44
N GLU A 87 -21.41 0.62 -3.17
CA GLU A 87 -21.88 1.53 -4.22
C GLU A 87 -20.70 2.10 -5.05
N ASP A 88 -20.99 2.38 -6.33
CA ASP A 88 -20.10 2.97 -7.36
C ASP A 88 -18.94 2.10 -7.88
N LEU A 89 -18.10 1.54 -7.01
CA LEU A 89 -16.88 0.84 -7.42
C LEU A 89 -16.98 -0.68 -7.35
N GLY A 90 -17.84 -1.25 -6.51
CA GLY A 90 -17.93 -2.71 -6.39
C GLY A 90 -16.62 -3.41 -5.97
N ILE A 91 -15.68 -2.67 -5.36
CA ILE A 91 -14.39 -3.19 -4.87
C ILE A 91 -14.25 -2.85 -3.40
N ALA A 92 -13.61 -3.73 -2.63
CA ALA A 92 -13.29 -3.51 -1.22
C ALA A 92 -11.81 -3.75 -0.93
N LEU A 93 -11.19 -2.86 -0.15
CA LEU A 93 -9.84 -3.07 0.39
C LEU A 93 -9.92 -3.98 1.63
N VAL A 94 -9.31 -5.16 1.54
CA VAL A 94 -9.33 -6.20 2.58
C VAL A 94 -8.14 -6.05 3.52
N SER A 95 -6.96 -5.79 2.96
CA SER A 95 -5.73 -5.58 3.72
C SER A 95 -4.74 -4.69 2.96
N ALA A 96 -3.84 -4.09 3.73
CA ALA A 96 -2.69 -3.35 3.24
C ALA A 96 -1.45 -3.72 4.07
N SER A 97 -0.36 -4.05 3.39
CA SER A 97 0.96 -4.28 3.96
C SER A 97 1.93 -3.24 3.40
N LEU A 98 2.56 -2.50 4.29
CA LEU A 98 3.50 -1.44 3.98
C LEU A 98 4.86 -1.84 4.53
N HIS A 99 5.90 -1.79 3.71
CA HIS A 99 7.28 -2.05 4.11
C HIS A 99 8.18 -0.97 3.55
N GLU A 100 8.91 -0.29 4.44
CA GLU A 100 9.84 0.77 4.11
C GLU A 100 11.22 0.44 4.69
N ILE A 101 12.23 0.42 3.82
CA ILE A 101 13.64 0.35 4.21
C ILE A 101 14.11 1.81 4.28
N LEU A 102 14.39 2.31 5.48
CA LEU A 102 14.71 3.72 5.74
C LEU A 102 16.19 4.04 5.49
N THR A 103 17.08 3.09 5.82
CA THR A 103 18.52 3.16 5.55
C THR A 103 19.09 1.75 5.44
N SER A 104 19.94 1.50 4.44
CA SER A 104 20.87 0.37 4.43
C SER A 104 22.29 0.93 4.35
N GLU A 105 23.05 0.86 5.44
CA GLU A 105 24.50 1.08 5.40
C GLU A 105 25.21 -0.26 5.18
N SER A 106 25.41 -0.62 3.93
CA SER A 106 26.48 -1.54 3.48
C SER A 106 26.40 -1.56 1.95
N ILE A 107 27.45 -1.20 1.20
CA ILE A 107 28.33 -2.18 0.50
C ILE A 107 29.56 -1.48 -0.16
N LEU A 108 29.89 -0.21 0.15
CA LEU A 108 30.92 0.54 -0.60
C LEU A 108 32.19 0.99 0.15
N TYR A 109 32.54 0.39 1.29
CA TYR A 109 33.91 0.52 1.82
C TYR A 109 34.55 -0.84 2.09
N ILE A 110 35.32 -1.29 1.10
CA ILE A 110 36.40 -2.26 1.28
C ILE A 110 37.52 -1.53 2.03
N GLY A 111 37.62 -1.73 3.33
CA GLY A 111 38.70 -1.19 4.14
C GLY A 111 38.34 -1.09 5.61
N ASP A 112 38.60 -2.17 6.33
CA ASP A 112 38.76 -2.29 7.79
C ASP A 112 37.67 -1.73 8.73
N GLU A 113 37.17 -2.62 9.58
CA GLU A 113 36.55 -2.34 10.91
C GLU A 113 35.12 -1.75 11.00
N ASN A 114 34.13 -2.29 10.29
CA ASN A 114 32.72 -2.07 10.70
C ASN A 114 31.96 -3.40 10.83
N THR A 115 31.64 -3.76 12.08
CA THR A 115 30.95 -5.01 12.47
C THR A 115 29.42 -4.95 12.35
N ASP A 116 28.86 -3.86 11.82
CA ASP A 116 27.47 -3.51 12.09
C ASP A 116 26.82 -2.84 10.86
N ALA A 117 26.55 -3.64 9.83
CA ALA A 117 25.67 -3.26 8.73
C ALA A 117 24.21 -3.30 9.23
N TYR A 118 23.66 -2.16 9.65
CA TYR A 118 22.27 -2.07 10.09
C TYR A 118 21.38 -1.55 8.96
N ALA A 119 20.41 -2.36 8.56
CA ALA A 119 19.24 -1.88 7.83
C ALA A 119 18.17 -1.44 8.84
N HIS A 120 17.70 -0.21 8.75
CA HIS A 120 16.54 0.24 9.51
C HIS A 120 15.31 0.06 8.64
N GLU A 121 14.42 -0.82 9.04
CA GLU A 121 13.17 -1.10 8.34
C GLU A 121 11.96 -0.82 9.23
N ARG A 122 10.84 -0.56 8.55
CA ARG A 122 9.55 -0.31 9.15
C ARG A 122 8.52 -1.10 8.37
N GLU A 123 7.78 -1.96 9.07
CA GLU A 123 6.70 -2.75 8.50
C GLU A 123 5.37 -2.46 9.20
N LEU A 124 4.28 -2.42 8.44
CA LEU A 124 2.93 -2.28 8.95
C LEU A 124 1.97 -3.13 8.13
N TYR A 125 1.29 -4.04 8.80
CA TYR A 125 0.21 -4.83 8.22
C TYR A 125 -1.13 -4.47 8.87
N VAL A 126 -2.10 -4.09 8.06
CA VAL A 126 -3.48 -3.84 8.48
C VAL A 126 -4.41 -4.76 7.70
N SER A 127 -5.12 -5.63 8.41
CA SER A 127 -6.10 -6.58 7.85
C SER A 127 -7.48 -6.36 8.43
N GLY A 128 -8.48 -7.16 8.01
CA GLY A 128 -9.84 -7.05 8.54
C GLY A 128 -10.45 -5.67 8.29
N LEU A 129 -10.00 -5.01 7.22
CA LEU A 129 -10.50 -3.71 6.82
C LEU A 129 -11.95 -3.87 6.38
N LYS A 130 -12.82 -3.04 6.95
CA LYS A 130 -14.22 -2.90 6.56
C LYS A 130 -14.39 -1.61 5.82
N GLU A 131 -15.29 -1.61 4.87
CA GLU A 131 -15.31 -0.55 3.88
C GLU A 131 -16.19 0.63 4.25
N THR A 132 -15.68 1.81 3.91
CA THR A 132 -16.42 3.07 3.79
C THR A 132 -15.86 3.80 2.57
N SER A 133 -16.06 3.25 1.38
CA SER A 133 -15.55 3.82 0.14
C SER A 133 -16.22 5.16 -0.12
N LYS A 134 -15.42 6.14 -0.51
CA LYS A 134 -15.90 7.33 -1.19
C LYS A 134 -15.23 7.34 -2.54
N TYR A 135 -15.93 6.87 -3.56
CA TYR A 135 -15.57 7.23 -4.92
C TYR A 135 -15.67 8.75 -5.01
N LYS A 136 -14.53 9.41 -5.20
CA LYS A 136 -14.52 10.80 -5.63
C LYS A 136 -13.90 10.80 -7.01
N GLU A 137 -14.76 10.85 -8.02
CA GLU A 137 -14.37 11.17 -9.38
C GLU A 137 -13.58 12.48 -9.33
N GLY A 138 -12.26 12.38 -9.47
CA GLY A 138 -11.36 13.53 -9.44
C GLY A 138 -11.46 14.29 -10.75
N SER A 139 -12.61 14.87 -11.08
CA SER A 139 -12.85 15.63 -12.32
C SER A 139 -12.59 14.89 -13.65
N ASN A 140 -12.01 13.68 -13.62
CA ASN A 140 -11.61 12.80 -14.71
C ASN A 140 -11.51 11.34 -14.18
N ASP A 141 -11.84 10.35 -15.01
CA ASP A 141 -11.87 8.88 -14.77
C ASP A 141 -10.54 8.18 -14.36
N ASN A 142 -9.58 8.94 -13.85
CA ASN A 142 -8.18 8.51 -13.70
C ASN A 142 -7.75 8.24 -12.27
N THR A 143 -8.60 8.49 -11.27
CA THR A 143 -8.25 8.33 -9.85
C THR A 143 -9.35 7.61 -9.08
N ILE A 144 -8.96 6.63 -8.27
CA ILE A 144 -9.80 5.95 -7.30
C ILE A 144 -9.25 6.22 -5.91
N VAL A 145 -10.14 6.54 -4.96
CA VAL A 145 -9.79 6.66 -3.54
C VAL A 145 -10.61 5.64 -2.75
N ILE A 146 -9.94 4.76 -2.03
CA ILE A 146 -10.55 3.75 -1.15
C ILE A 146 -10.17 4.09 0.29
N THR A 147 -11.18 4.33 1.12
CA THR A 147 -11.02 4.51 2.56
C THR A 147 -11.59 3.30 3.27
N ALA A 148 -10.74 2.55 3.97
CA ALA A 148 -11.15 1.37 4.71
C ALA A 148 -10.69 1.46 6.17
N LYS A 149 -11.51 0.96 7.08
CA LYS A 149 -11.28 1.06 8.52
C LYS A 149 -11.29 -0.32 9.16
N ASN A 150 -10.28 -0.62 9.98
CA ASN A 150 -10.34 -1.75 10.88
C ASN A 150 -11.02 -1.29 12.18
N ASN A 151 -12.21 -1.82 12.47
CA ASN A 151 -12.98 -1.39 13.65
C ASN A 151 -12.37 -1.83 14.99
N ALA A 152 -11.57 -2.89 15.02
CA ALA A 152 -10.98 -3.43 16.25
C ALA A 152 -9.76 -2.60 16.71
N SER A 153 -8.88 -2.25 15.78
CA SER A 153 -7.69 -1.41 16.01
C SER A 153 -7.99 0.08 15.90
N GLY A 154 -9.09 0.46 15.25
CA GLY A 154 -9.41 1.84 14.91
C GLY A 154 -8.58 2.43 13.76
N CYS A 155 -7.63 1.67 13.20
CA CYS A 155 -6.80 2.10 12.09
C CYS A 155 -7.64 2.37 10.83
N THR A 156 -7.32 3.46 10.15
CA THR A 156 -7.91 3.87 8.89
C THR A 156 -6.83 3.88 7.82
N VAL A 157 -7.10 3.22 6.70
CA VAL A 157 -6.25 3.16 5.52
C VAL A 157 -6.93 3.97 4.41
N ASN A 158 -6.21 4.95 3.87
CA ASN A 158 -6.61 5.70 2.70
C ASN A 158 -5.69 5.32 1.55
N LEU A 159 -6.21 4.57 0.58
CA LEU A 159 -5.52 4.16 -0.63
C LEU A 159 -5.99 5.03 -1.79
N THR A 160 -5.05 5.57 -2.56
CA THR A 160 -5.32 6.27 -3.81
C THR A 160 -4.67 5.50 -4.94
N LEU A 161 -5.44 5.12 -5.95
CA LEU A 161 -4.97 4.50 -7.18
C LEU A 161 -5.12 5.50 -8.32
N ASN A 162 -4.08 5.64 -9.13
CA ASN A 162 -4.11 6.50 -10.33
C ASN A 162 -3.80 5.67 -11.58
N LYS A 163 -4.53 5.98 -12.66
CA LYS A 163 -4.18 5.51 -14.00
C LYS A 163 -2.92 6.22 -14.49
N ALA A 164 -2.11 5.52 -15.28
CA ALA A 164 -1.06 6.19 -16.03
C ALA A 164 -1.70 7.30 -16.88
N LYS A 165 -1.14 8.51 -16.84
CA LYS A 165 -1.52 9.54 -17.82
C LYS A 165 -1.23 8.96 -19.20
N ALA A 166 -2.22 8.97 -20.10
CA ALA A 166 -1.96 8.67 -21.50
C ALA A 166 -0.84 9.62 -21.95
N ALA A 167 0.24 9.05 -22.51
CA ALA A 167 1.27 9.88 -23.12
C ALA A 167 0.58 10.73 -24.18
N GLU A 168 0.67 12.05 -24.07
CA GLU A 168 0.25 12.95 -25.16
C GLU A 168 1.06 12.55 -26.40
N ALA A 169 0.36 12.01 -27.39
CA ALA A 169 0.92 11.58 -28.66
C ALA A 169 1.26 12.76 -29.57
#